data_AF-A0A6L5DVK6-F1
#
_entry.id   AF-A0A6L5DVK6-F1
#
_cell.length_a   1.000
_cell.length_b   1.000
_cell.length_c   1.000
_cell.angle_alpha   90.00
_cell.angle_beta   90.00
_cell.angle_gamma   90.00
#
_symmetry.space_group_name_H-M   'P 1'
#
loop_
_entity.id
_entity.type
_entity.pdbx_description
1 polymer ?
#
loop_
_entity_poly.entity_id
_entity_poly.type
_entity_poly.pdbx_seq_one_letter_code
_entity_poly.pdbx_strand_id
1 'polypeptide(L)'
;MKNYEIKSEKKELKNENRRALIHELLAHFDNLQEFREAYPNIYNTAHRLGVFDDYNWLEKNYICLDTQELDDEVLVQFRDTNYYLNRKGECFNSKTGRKLQPVKNANDYYKWNLRIDGKNHQVYCQIAVWSSWVGEIPEGFEINHLDYDRSNNSLENLDVRSRQENMNYSMVRIKDAHRTISNNNIIEFKEYISTLDENTKVNYSYYQDKYNVSYNCLYGIATGRTWCDVE
;
A
#
# COMPACT_ATOMS: atom_id res chain seq x y z
N MET A 1 -24.90 16.03 28.92
CA MET A 1 -23.83 16.69 28.12
C MET A 1 -22.99 17.55 29.06
N LYS A 2 -21.78 17.10 29.40
CA LYS A 2 -20.78 17.92 30.11
C LYS A 2 -19.74 18.36 29.07
N ASN A 3 -19.65 19.67 28.84
CA ASN A 3 -18.62 20.26 27.99
C ASN A 3 -17.27 20.15 28.70
N TYR A 4 -16.36 19.33 28.17
CA TYR A 4 -14.95 19.37 28.53
C TYR A 4 -14.25 20.38 27.60
N GLU A 5 -14.07 21.61 28.09
CA GLU A 5 -13.15 22.57 27.48
C GLU A 5 -11.71 22.12 27.75
N ILE A 6 -11.07 21.52 26.75
CA ILE A 6 -9.62 21.30 26.78
C ILE A 6 -8.95 22.63 26.44
N LYS A 7 -8.55 23.36 27.48
CA LYS A 7 -7.73 24.57 27.37
C LYS A 7 -6.42 24.27 26.64
N SER A 8 -6.06 25.22 25.79
CA SER A 8 -4.87 25.28 24.95
C SER A 8 -3.56 25.34 25.74
N GLU A 9 -2.82 24.23 25.80
CA GLU A 9 -1.36 24.26 25.94
C GLU A 9 -0.74 23.20 25.04
N LYS A 10 -0.04 23.64 23.99
CA LYS A 10 0.69 22.79 23.04
C LYS A 10 1.92 22.18 23.73
N LYS A 11 1.73 21.04 24.40
CA LYS A 11 2.80 20.09 24.71
C LYS A 11 2.42 18.79 24.03
N GLU A 12 3.25 18.29 23.11
CA GLU A 12 2.99 17.00 22.46
C GLU A 12 2.98 15.90 23.54
N LEU A 13 1.78 15.46 23.90
CA LEU A 13 1.57 14.34 24.81
C LEU A 13 2.19 13.08 24.20
N LYS A 14 3.01 12.36 24.99
CA LYS A 14 3.56 11.04 24.64
C LYS A 14 2.44 10.06 24.27
N ASN A 15 2.72 9.08 23.41
CA ASN A 15 1.73 8.12 22.90
C ASN A 15 0.98 7.37 24.01
N GLU A 16 1.65 7.02 25.12
CA GLU A 16 1.05 6.39 26.29
C GLU A 16 -0.04 7.27 26.93
N ASN A 17 0.22 8.58 27.05
CA ASN A 17 -0.75 9.53 27.59
C ASN A 17 -1.94 9.74 26.64
N ARG A 18 -1.71 9.66 25.32
CA ARG A 18 -2.79 9.70 24.32
C ARG A 18 -3.67 8.46 24.40
N ARG A 19 -3.07 7.27 24.59
CA ARG A 19 -3.81 6.01 24.75
C ARG A 19 -4.77 6.08 25.94
N ALA A 20 -4.26 6.49 27.11
CA ALA A 20 -5.06 6.63 28.33
C ALA A 20 -6.24 7.62 28.19
N LEU A 21 -6.00 8.78 27.57
CA LEU A 21 -7.05 9.76 27.33
C LEU A 21 -8.15 9.23 26.38
N ILE A 22 -7.75 8.45 25.38
CA ILE A 22 -8.70 7.83 24.45
C ILE A 22 -9.54 6.77 25.19
N HIS A 23 -8.97 5.97 26.08
CA HIS A 23 -9.74 5.02 26.91
C HIS A 23 -10.81 5.73 27.77
N GLU A 24 -10.45 6.86 28.38
CA GLU A 24 -11.37 7.66 29.20
C GLU A 24 -12.54 8.20 28.36
N LEU A 25 -12.25 8.68 27.14
CA LEU A 25 -13.27 9.15 26.20
C LEU A 25 -14.17 8.02 25.72
N LEU A 26 -13.59 6.86 25.37
CA LEU A 26 -14.32 5.68 24.89
C LEU A 26 -15.34 5.21 25.93
N ALA A 27 -15.01 5.24 27.23
CA ALA A 27 -15.90 4.80 28.30
C ALA A 27 -17.25 5.53 28.38
N HIS A 28 -17.46 6.60 27.60
CA HIS A 28 -18.72 7.35 27.53
C HIS A 28 -19.63 6.96 26.35
N PHE A 29 -19.23 5.96 25.56
CA PHE A 29 -19.95 5.51 24.37
C PHE A 29 -20.33 4.05 24.48
N ASP A 30 -21.53 3.71 23.99
CA ASP A 30 -22.04 2.34 24.03
C ASP A 30 -21.57 1.50 22.82
N ASN A 31 -21.10 2.16 21.76
CA ASN A 31 -20.55 1.51 20.56
C ASN A 31 -19.54 2.38 19.79
N LEU A 32 -18.75 1.74 18.92
CA LEU A 32 -17.71 2.40 18.13
C LEU A 32 -18.26 3.37 17.07
N GLN A 33 -19.48 3.16 16.59
CA GLN A 33 -20.07 4.02 15.55
C GLN A 33 -20.37 5.41 16.12
N GLU A 34 -20.98 5.47 17.30
CA GLU A 34 -21.24 6.75 17.99
C GLU A 34 -19.94 7.49 18.32
N PHE A 35 -18.90 6.76 18.77
CA PHE A 35 -17.59 7.35 19.04
C PHE A 35 -16.94 7.90 17.75
N ARG A 36 -17.02 7.15 16.64
CA ARG A 36 -16.48 7.55 15.33
C ARG A 36 -17.15 8.82 14.81
N GLU A 37 -18.47 8.92 14.96
CA GLU A 37 -19.24 10.10 14.52
C GLU A 37 -18.93 11.33 15.39
N ALA A 38 -18.81 11.15 16.70
CA ALA A 38 -18.50 12.25 17.62
C ALA A 38 -17.04 12.73 17.50
N TYR A 39 -16.08 11.82 17.25
CA TYR A 39 -14.65 12.13 17.29
C TYR A 39 -13.83 11.44 16.17
N PRO A 40 -14.06 11.75 14.88
CA PRO A 40 -13.44 11.03 13.76
C PRO A 40 -11.91 11.10 13.72
N ASN A 41 -11.32 12.23 14.14
CA ASN A 41 -9.86 12.40 14.20
C ASN A 41 -9.22 11.60 15.35
N ILE A 42 -9.95 11.45 16.46
CA ILE A 42 -9.51 10.65 17.62
C ILE A 42 -9.68 9.17 17.30
N TYR A 43 -10.75 8.78 16.61
CA TYR A 43 -10.98 7.42 16.12
C TYR A 43 -9.79 6.89 15.30
N ASN A 44 -9.32 7.65 14.31
CA ASN A 44 -8.16 7.26 13.50
C ASN A 44 -6.86 7.19 14.31
N THR A 45 -6.76 7.97 15.39
CA THR A 45 -5.61 7.94 16.30
C THR A 45 -5.68 6.74 17.23
N ALA A 46 -6.87 6.39 17.73
CA ALA A 46 -7.15 5.21 18.52
C ALA A 46 -6.84 3.92 17.76
N HIS A 47 -7.23 3.87 16.48
CA HIS A 47 -6.91 2.76 15.57
C HIS A 47 -5.39 2.59 15.39
N ARG A 48 -4.67 3.68 15.09
CA ARG A 48 -3.20 3.63 14.94
C ARG A 48 -2.47 3.23 16.22
N LEU A 49 -3.05 3.56 17.37
CA LEU A 49 -2.50 3.22 18.67
C LEU A 49 -2.96 1.84 19.16
N GLY A 50 -3.76 1.07 18.41
CA GLY A 50 -4.26 -0.25 18.83
C GLY A 50 -5.13 -0.21 20.08
N VAL A 51 -5.88 0.88 20.28
CA VAL A 51 -6.74 1.07 21.47
C VAL A 51 -7.96 0.16 21.44
N PHE A 52 -8.51 -0.10 20.25
CA PHE A 52 -9.75 -0.88 20.11
C PHE A 52 -9.55 -2.36 20.39
N ASP A 53 -8.31 -2.85 20.34
CA ASP A 53 -7.94 -4.23 20.69
C ASP A 53 -8.20 -4.52 22.18
N ASP A 54 -8.31 -3.49 23.02
CA ASP A 54 -8.60 -3.61 24.45
C ASP A 54 -10.11 -3.68 24.76
N TYR A 55 -10.99 -3.51 23.76
CA TYR A 55 -12.45 -3.46 23.95
C TYR A 55 -13.16 -4.57 23.18
N ASN A 56 -13.94 -5.40 23.88
CA ASN A 56 -14.81 -6.44 23.30
C ASN A 56 -16.02 -5.91 22.49
N TRP A 57 -16.05 -4.62 22.12
CA TRP A 57 -17.14 -4.03 21.32
C TRP A 57 -17.22 -4.58 19.89
N LEU A 58 -16.15 -5.22 19.43
CA LEU A 58 -16.09 -5.90 18.14
C LEU A 58 -16.93 -7.19 18.12
N GLU A 59 -17.33 -7.79 19.25
CA GLU A 59 -18.02 -9.10 19.24
C GLU A 59 -19.44 -9.11 18.63
N LYS A 60 -20.05 -7.96 18.33
CA LYS A 60 -21.42 -7.92 17.75
C LYS A 60 -21.51 -8.00 16.23
N ASN A 61 -20.39 -7.99 15.50
CA ASN A 61 -20.36 -8.23 14.05
C ASN A 61 -19.29 -9.23 13.60
N TYR A 62 -18.61 -9.88 14.54
CA TYR A 62 -17.63 -10.90 14.27
C TYR A 62 -18.21 -12.22 14.79
N ILE A 63 -18.34 -13.22 13.92
CA ILE A 63 -18.37 -14.61 14.40
C ILE A 63 -16.94 -14.85 14.90
N CYS A 64 -16.70 -14.58 16.18
CA CYS A 64 -15.49 -14.96 16.88
C CYS A 64 -15.54 -16.48 17.06
N LEU A 65 -14.76 -17.20 16.26
CA LEU A 65 -14.20 -18.46 16.73
C LEU A 65 -13.01 -18.09 17.62
N ASP A 66 -12.98 -18.75 18.77
CA ASP A 66 -12.18 -18.50 19.96
C ASP A 66 -10.71 -18.13 19.68
N THR A 67 -10.22 -17.16 20.45
CA THR A 67 -8.88 -16.57 20.29
C THR A 67 -7.78 -17.54 20.68
N GLN A 68 -7.00 -18.00 19.70
CA GLN A 68 -5.58 -18.35 19.83
C GLN A 68 -5.00 -18.51 18.42
N GLU A 69 -4.00 -17.67 18.09
CA GLU A 69 -3.42 -17.46 16.75
C GLU A 69 -4.37 -16.73 15.79
N LEU A 70 -4.02 -15.52 15.35
CA LEU A 70 -4.78 -14.78 14.32
C LEU A 70 -4.51 -15.43 12.96
N ASP A 71 -5.05 -16.63 12.82
CA ASP A 71 -4.80 -17.55 11.72
C ASP A 71 -5.53 -17.07 10.47
N ASP A 72 -5.04 -17.48 9.31
CA ASP A 72 -5.49 -17.10 7.97
C ASP A 72 -6.97 -17.45 7.64
N GLU A 73 -7.72 -17.94 8.62
CA GLU A 73 -9.08 -18.44 8.57
C GLU A 73 -10.15 -17.41 8.93
N VAL A 74 -9.80 -16.27 9.50
CA VAL A 74 -10.79 -15.22 9.81
C VAL A 74 -11.32 -14.61 8.51
N LEU A 75 -12.64 -14.62 8.38
CA LEU A 75 -13.37 -14.18 7.20
C LEU A 75 -14.26 -12.97 7.54
N VAL A 76 -14.01 -11.84 6.88
CA VAL A 76 -14.82 -10.62 7.03
C VAL A 76 -15.77 -10.46 5.86
N GLN A 77 -17.03 -10.16 6.15
CA GLN A 77 -18.05 -9.94 5.12
C GLN A 77 -17.73 -8.68 4.30
N PHE A 78 -17.74 -8.82 2.98
CA PHE A 78 -17.61 -7.67 2.09
C PHE A 78 -18.94 -6.96 1.96
N ARG A 79 -19.10 -5.85 2.69
CA ARG A 79 -20.36 -5.08 2.74
C ARG A 79 -21.52 -5.99 3.13
N ASP A 80 -22.75 -5.62 2.80
CA ASP A 80 -23.92 -6.48 2.98
C ASP A 80 -24.08 -7.48 1.81
N THR A 81 -23.10 -8.37 1.64
CA THR A 81 -23.10 -9.36 0.54
C THR A 81 -22.86 -10.79 1.02
N ASN A 82 -22.87 -11.76 0.10
CA ASN A 82 -22.56 -13.16 0.41
C ASN A 82 -21.07 -13.49 0.23
N TYR A 83 -20.23 -12.47 0.14
CA TYR A 83 -18.80 -12.62 -0.10
C TYR A 83 -18.02 -12.29 1.16
N TYR A 84 -17.01 -13.09 1.44
CA TYR A 84 -16.17 -12.97 2.62
C TYR A 84 -14.69 -12.98 2.22
N LEU A 85 -13.86 -12.21 2.92
CA LEU A 85 -12.43 -12.11 2.62
C LEU A 85 -11.55 -12.36 3.84
N ASN A 86 -10.43 -13.04 3.62
CA ASN A 86 -9.37 -13.19 4.61
C ASN A 86 -8.24 -12.18 4.39
N ARG A 87 -7.28 -12.15 5.32
CA ARG A 87 -6.10 -11.26 5.25
C ARG A 87 -5.16 -11.58 4.10
N LYS A 88 -5.11 -12.83 3.61
CA LYS A 88 -4.37 -13.24 2.40
C LYS A 88 -4.92 -12.65 1.09
N GLY A 89 -6.05 -11.96 1.15
CA GLY A 89 -6.68 -11.37 -0.02
C GLY A 89 -7.45 -12.38 -0.86
N GLU A 90 -7.96 -13.45 -0.25
CA GLU A 90 -8.80 -14.46 -0.88
C GLU A 90 -10.28 -14.13 -0.64
N CYS A 91 -11.13 -14.40 -1.64
CA CYS A 91 -12.57 -14.19 -1.53
C CYS A 91 -13.33 -15.51 -1.59
N PHE A 92 -14.30 -15.67 -0.70
CA PHE A 92 -15.16 -16.84 -0.58
C PHE A 92 -16.62 -16.42 -0.73
N ASN A 93 -17.45 -17.28 -1.30
CA ASN A 93 -18.89 -17.07 -1.41
C ASN A 93 -19.63 -18.01 -0.45
N SER A 94 -20.30 -17.45 0.56
CA SER A 94 -20.99 -18.23 1.59
C SER A 94 -22.18 -19.04 1.05
N LYS A 95 -22.80 -18.60 -0.06
CA LYS A 95 -23.90 -19.35 -0.70
C LYS A 95 -23.44 -20.63 -1.40
N THR A 96 -22.20 -20.64 -1.90
CA THR A 96 -21.68 -21.78 -2.69
C THR A 96 -20.57 -22.53 -1.97
N GLY A 97 -20.01 -21.97 -0.90
CA GLY A 97 -18.84 -22.49 -0.19
C GLY A 97 -17.53 -22.39 -0.99
N ARG A 98 -17.51 -21.66 -2.11
CA ARG A 98 -16.35 -21.66 -3.03
C ARG A 98 -15.46 -20.44 -2.84
N LYS A 99 -14.15 -20.65 -2.95
CA LYS A 99 -13.16 -19.60 -3.21
C LYS A 99 -13.30 -19.08 -4.64
N LEU A 100 -13.40 -17.77 -4.80
CA LEU A 100 -13.50 -17.09 -6.08
C LEU A 100 -12.11 -16.89 -6.69
N GLN A 101 -12.00 -17.19 -7.98
CA GLN A 101 -10.81 -16.88 -8.76
C GLN A 101 -10.92 -15.46 -9.34
N PRO A 102 -9.94 -14.58 -9.07
CA PRO A 102 -9.94 -13.25 -9.66
C PRO A 102 -9.56 -13.29 -11.14
N VAL A 103 -10.02 -12.29 -11.89
CA VAL A 103 -9.68 -12.07 -13.29
C VAL A 103 -8.73 -10.88 -13.38
N LYS A 104 -7.64 -11.06 -14.12
CA LYS A 104 -6.64 -10.02 -14.39
C LYS A 104 -7.12 -9.09 -15.51
N ASN A 105 -6.94 -7.79 -15.35
CA ASN A 105 -7.23 -6.80 -16.41
C ASN A 105 -5.98 -6.47 -17.26
N ALA A 106 -6.14 -5.63 -18.27
CA ALA A 106 -5.06 -5.21 -19.17
C ALA A 106 -3.91 -4.44 -18.48
N ASN A 107 -4.15 -3.89 -17.28
CA ASN A 107 -3.17 -3.13 -16.49
C ASN A 107 -2.62 -3.97 -15.31
N ASP A 108 -2.74 -5.29 -15.39
CA ASP A 108 -2.31 -6.26 -14.38
C ASP A 108 -3.02 -6.21 -13.02
N TYR A 109 -4.12 -5.48 -12.89
CA TYR A 109 -4.94 -5.49 -11.68
C TYR A 109 -5.93 -6.65 -11.69
N TYR A 110 -6.12 -7.24 -10.51
CA TYR A 110 -7.02 -8.36 -10.30
C TYR A 110 -8.39 -7.89 -9.81
N LYS A 111 -9.45 -8.53 -10.31
CA LYS A 111 -10.85 -8.20 -10.02
C LYS A 111 -11.68 -9.45 -9.80
N TRP A 112 -12.65 -9.40 -8.89
CA TRP A 112 -13.74 -10.37 -8.86
C TRP A 112 -14.98 -9.83 -9.55
N ASN A 113 -15.72 -10.73 -10.21
CA ASN A 113 -17.08 -10.47 -10.67
C ASN A 113 -18.04 -10.89 -9.56
N LEU A 114 -18.50 -9.92 -8.76
CA LEU A 114 -19.36 -10.15 -7.61
C LEU A 114 -20.80 -9.77 -7.94
N ARG A 115 -21.77 -10.52 -7.40
CA ARG A 115 -23.18 -10.18 -7.52
C ARG A 115 -23.65 -9.40 -6.29
N ILE A 116 -23.85 -8.10 -6.45
CA ILE A 116 -24.23 -7.14 -5.41
C ILE A 116 -25.58 -6.56 -5.83
N ASP A 117 -26.57 -6.54 -4.94
CA ASP A 117 -27.92 -6.04 -5.21
C ASP A 117 -28.55 -6.59 -6.50
N GLY A 118 -28.31 -7.89 -6.74
CA GLY A 118 -28.84 -8.61 -7.90
C GLY A 118 -28.10 -8.35 -9.23
N LYS A 119 -27.13 -7.43 -9.27
CA LYS A 119 -26.34 -7.06 -10.46
C LYS A 119 -24.89 -7.53 -10.37
N ASN A 120 -24.24 -7.72 -11.52
CA ASN A 120 -22.82 -8.08 -11.57
C ASN A 120 -21.96 -6.81 -11.51
N HIS A 121 -20.99 -6.80 -10.60
CA HIS A 121 -20.02 -5.73 -10.41
C HIS A 121 -18.61 -6.27 -10.52
N GLN A 122 -17.75 -5.52 -11.22
CA GLN A 122 -16.32 -5.75 -11.21
C GLN A 122 -15.70 -5.02 -10.02
N VAL A 123 -15.24 -5.76 -9.03
CA VAL A 123 -14.62 -5.20 -7.82
C VAL A 123 -13.14 -5.54 -7.81
N TYR A 124 -12.29 -4.53 -7.68
CA TYR A 124 -10.85 -4.71 -7.55
C TYR A 124 -10.50 -5.45 -6.25
N CYS A 125 -9.64 -6.46 -6.34
CA CYS A 125 -9.30 -7.31 -5.21
C CYS A 125 -8.75 -6.51 -4.03
N GLN A 126 -7.76 -5.64 -4.28
CA GLN A 126 -7.17 -4.81 -3.25
C GLN A 126 -8.17 -3.88 -2.55
N ILE A 127 -9.15 -3.34 -3.30
CA ILE A 127 -10.21 -2.48 -2.73
C ILE A 127 -11.14 -3.29 -1.84
N ALA A 128 -11.56 -4.48 -2.30
CA ALA A 128 -12.43 -5.35 -1.52
C ALA A 128 -11.77 -5.78 -0.21
N VAL A 129 -10.50 -6.18 -0.26
CA VAL A 129 -9.73 -6.58 0.93
C VAL A 129 -9.60 -5.40 1.90
N TRP A 130 -9.09 -4.27 1.42
CA TRP A 130 -8.90 -3.09 2.27
C TRP A 130 -10.21 -2.59 2.90
N SER A 131 -11.27 -2.46 2.10
CA SER A 131 -12.55 -1.95 2.61
C SER A 131 -13.27 -2.88 3.57
N SER A 132 -12.99 -4.19 3.50
CA SER A 132 -13.55 -5.15 4.46
C SER A 132 -12.82 -5.09 5.81
N TRP A 133 -11.48 -4.99 5.78
CA TRP A 133 -10.65 -5.10 6.97
C TRP A 133 -10.33 -3.78 7.65
N VAL A 134 -10.23 -2.68 6.90
CA VAL A 134 -9.80 -1.36 7.39
C VAL A 134 -10.93 -0.35 7.27
N GLY A 135 -11.63 -0.35 6.11
CA GLY A 135 -12.75 0.54 5.84
C GLY A 135 -12.57 1.38 4.57
N GLU A 136 -13.41 2.39 4.42
CA GLU A 136 -13.44 3.20 3.19
C GLU A 136 -12.12 3.92 2.91
N ILE A 137 -11.75 3.95 1.64
CA ILE A 137 -10.57 4.68 1.15
C ILE A 137 -10.96 6.16 1.07
N PRO A 138 -10.24 7.08 1.73
CA PRO A 138 -10.54 8.50 1.65
C PRO A 138 -10.47 9.05 0.22
N GLU A 139 -11.25 10.08 -0.06
CA GLU A 139 -11.24 10.74 -1.37
C GLU A 139 -9.84 11.28 -1.71
N GLY A 140 -9.38 11.03 -2.94
CA GLY A 140 -8.06 11.44 -3.42
C GLY A 140 -6.91 10.48 -3.06
N PHE A 141 -7.20 9.39 -2.35
CA PHE A 141 -6.24 8.34 -2.05
C PHE A 141 -6.47 7.08 -2.90
N GLU A 142 -5.39 6.32 -3.10
CA GLU A 142 -5.36 5.08 -3.87
C GLU A 142 -4.63 4.00 -3.07
N ILE A 143 -5.00 2.74 -3.31
CA ILE A 143 -4.28 1.61 -2.72
C ILE A 143 -3.00 1.35 -3.53
N ASN A 144 -1.89 1.19 -2.81
CA ASN A 144 -0.60 0.80 -3.33
C ASN A 144 -0.18 -0.58 -2.80
N HIS A 145 0.44 -1.38 -3.66
CA HIS A 145 1.08 -2.66 -3.31
C HIS A 145 2.54 -2.40 -2.89
N LEU A 146 2.92 -2.83 -1.69
CA LEU A 146 4.25 -2.56 -1.11
C LEU A 146 5.36 -3.33 -1.85
N ASP A 147 5.05 -4.55 -2.30
CA ASP A 147 5.95 -5.40 -3.08
C ASP A 147 5.92 -5.15 -4.59
N TYR A 148 5.05 -4.24 -5.07
CA TYR A 148 4.80 -3.94 -6.49
C TYR A 148 4.23 -5.10 -7.32
N ASP A 149 3.84 -6.20 -6.67
CA ASP A 149 3.11 -7.30 -7.29
C ASP A 149 1.61 -7.09 -7.10
N ARG A 150 0.93 -6.69 -8.19
CA ARG A 150 -0.52 -6.48 -8.19
C ARG A 150 -1.34 -7.76 -7.98
N SER A 151 -0.70 -8.94 -8.04
CA SER A 151 -1.33 -10.22 -7.73
C SER A 151 -1.36 -10.52 -6.22
N ASN A 152 -0.43 -9.96 -5.44
CA ASN A 152 -0.38 -10.12 -4.00
C ASN A 152 -1.33 -9.13 -3.30
N ASN A 153 -2.58 -9.55 -3.13
CA ASN A 153 -3.62 -8.71 -2.52
C ASN A 153 -3.76 -8.94 -1.00
N SER A 154 -2.74 -9.51 -0.35
CA SER A 154 -2.71 -9.68 1.10
C SER A 154 -2.79 -8.31 1.77
N LEU A 155 -3.59 -8.19 2.83
CA LEU A 155 -3.84 -6.94 3.54
C LEU A 155 -2.54 -6.27 3.98
N GLU A 156 -1.56 -7.06 4.44
CA GLU A 156 -0.24 -6.62 4.91
C GLU A 156 0.62 -6.05 3.77
N ASN A 157 0.30 -6.39 2.52
CA ASN A 157 0.98 -5.89 1.33
C ASN A 157 0.32 -4.62 0.77
N LEU A 158 -0.79 -4.15 1.35
CA LEU A 158 -1.53 -2.98 0.89
C LEU A 158 -1.29 -1.77 1.80
N ASP A 159 -1.24 -0.59 1.20
CA ASP A 159 -1.23 0.70 1.92
C ASP A 159 -2.07 1.72 1.13
N VAL A 160 -2.53 2.78 1.78
CA VAL A 160 -3.33 3.85 1.16
C VAL A 160 -2.50 5.12 1.07
N ARG A 161 -2.33 5.63 -0.15
CA ARG A 161 -1.51 6.82 -0.43
C ARG A 161 -2.19 7.78 -1.37
N SER A 162 -1.90 9.06 -1.22
CA SER A 162 -2.25 10.03 -2.24
C SER A 162 -1.48 9.74 -3.54
N ARG A 163 -2.00 10.22 -4.68
CA ARG A 163 -1.28 10.09 -5.97
C ARG A 163 0.13 10.66 -5.91
N GLN A 164 0.32 11.79 -5.21
CA GLN A 164 1.62 12.43 -5.10
C GLN A 164 2.60 11.57 -4.29
N GLU A 165 2.17 11.02 -3.16
CA GLU A 165 2.98 10.12 -2.35
C GLU A 165 3.31 8.83 -3.09
N ASN A 166 2.35 8.26 -3.82
CA ASN A 166 2.58 7.06 -4.62
C ASN A 166 3.60 7.30 -5.73
N MET A 167 3.52 8.46 -6.41
CA MET A 167 4.48 8.86 -7.42
C MET A 167 5.88 9.06 -6.82
N ASN A 168 5.97 9.75 -5.67
CA ASN A 168 7.24 9.97 -4.97
C ASN A 168 7.87 8.64 -4.50
N TYR A 169 7.07 7.74 -3.93
CA TYR A 169 7.51 6.42 -3.49
C TYR A 169 8.03 5.58 -4.67
N SER A 170 7.30 5.61 -5.79
CA SER A 170 7.74 4.97 -7.04
C SER A 170 9.04 5.59 -7.57
N MET A 171 9.19 6.92 -7.53
CA MET A 171 10.41 7.61 -7.98
C MET A 171 11.64 7.26 -7.14
N VAL A 172 11.51 7.18 -5.81
CA VAL A 172 12.62 6.76 -4.93
C VAL A 172 13.08 5.36 -5.29
N ARG A 173 12.15 4.42 -5.44
CA ARG A 173 12.50 3.03 -5.77
C ARG A 173 12.92 2.84 -7.23
N ILE A 174 12.47 3.68 -8.15
CA ILE A 174 12.99 3.77 -9.53
C ILE A 174 14.44 4.25 -9.53
N LYS A 175 14.85 5.16 -8.63
CA LYS A 175 16.27 5.52 -8.45
C LYS A 175 17.08 4.36 -7.88
N ASP A 176 16.48 3.53 -7.02
CA ASP A 176 17.12 2.32 -6.48
C ASP A 176 17.19 1.18 -7.52
N ALA A 177 16.20 1.08 -8.42
CA ALA A 177 16.08 0.03 -9.44
C ALA A 177 16.80 0.40 -10.75
N HIS A 178 16.85 1.68 -11.13
CA HIS A 178 17.82 2.16 -12.09
C HIS A 178 19.18 2.06 -11.42
N ARG A 179 19.90 0.99 -11.76
CA ARG A 179 21.34 0.89 -11.59
C ARG A 179 21.94 2.16 -12.18
N THR A 180 22.16 3.15 -11.33
CA THR A 180 22.89 4.35 -11.72
C THR A 180 24.28 3.83 -12.05
N ILE A 181 24.68 3.97 -13.31
CA ILE A 181 26.03 3.63 -13.71
C ILE A 181 26.98 4.40 -12.77
N SER A 182 27.86 3.69 -12.08
CA SER A 182 28.78 4.31 -11.12
C SER A 182 29.71 5.27 -11.87
N ASN A 183 30.20 6.32 -11.19
CA ASN A 183 31.18 7.24 -11.80
C ASN A 183 32.38 6.48 -12.37
N ASN A 184 32.87 5.45 -11.68
CA ASN A 184 33.97 4.61 -12.18
C ASN A 184 33.64 3.94 -13.52
N ASN A 185 32.42 3.41 -13.68
CA ASN A 185 31.99 2.80 -14.95
C ASN A 185 31.80 3.86 -16.06
N ILE A 186 31.37 5.08 -15.70
CA ILE A 186 31.30 6.21 -16.65
C ILE A 186 32.71 6.57 -17.14
N ILE A 187 33.67 6.71 -16.22
CA ILE A 187 35.06 7.05 -16.52
C ILE A 187 35.68 5.97 -17.40
N GLU A 188 35.56 4.69 -17.02
CA GLU A 188 36.06 3.57 -17.81
C GLU A 188 35.47 3.56 -19.24
N PHE A 189 34.18 3.82 -19.38
CA PHE A 189 33.55 3.89 -20.70
C PHE A 189 34.03 5.09 -21.52
N LYS A 190 34.21 6.26 -20.90
CA LYS A 190 34.77 7.45 -21.56
C LYS A 190 36.21 7.23 -22.01
N GLU A 191 37.04 6.61 -21.17
CA GLU A 191 38.41 6.21 -21.52
C GLU A 191 38.40 5.28 -22.73
N TYR A 192 37.55 4.24 -22.73
CA TYR A 192 37.36 3.37 -23.90
C TYR A 192 37.00 4.15 -25.17
N ILE A 193 36.00 5.04 -25.12
CA ILE A 193 35.60 5.86 -26.27
C ILE A 193 36.78 6.71 -26.78
N SER A 194 37.60 7.26 -25.88
CA SER A 194 38.77 8.07 -26.24
C SER A 194 39.86 7.29 -26.98
N THR A 195 39.87 5.96 -26.87
CA THR A 195 40.83 5.10 -27.59
C THR A 195 40.39 4.76 -29.02
N LEU A 196 39.15 5.05 -29.41
CA LEU A 196 38.61 4.67 -30.71
C LEU A 196 39.00 5.70 -31.79
N ASP A 197 39.34 5.22 -32.97
CA ASP A 197 39.44 6.07 -34.16
C ASP A 197 38.05 6.44 -34.71
N GLU A 198 38.00 7.50 -35.54
CA GLU A 198 36.78 8.07 -36.12
C GLU A 198 35.93 7.08 -36.95
N ASN A 199 36.53 6.00 -37.46
CA ASN A 199 35.86 5.00 -38.28
C ASN A 199 35.44 3.77 -37.47
N THR A 200 35.90 3.64 -36.22
CA THR A 200 35.58 2.51 -35.36
C THR A 200 34.23 2.68 -34.67
N LYS A 201 33.38 1.67 -34.80
CA LYS A 201 32.08 1.63 -34.12
C LYS A 201 32.25 1.28 -32.65
N VAL A 202 31.61 2.07 -31.80
CA VAL A 202 31.49 1.81 -30.36
C VAL A 202 30.79 0.48 -30.10
N ASN A 203 31.38 -0.38 -29.27
CA ASN A 203 30.79 -1.66 -28.87
C ASN A 203 29.81 -1.49 -27.70
N TYR A 204 28.65 -0.89 -27.97
CA TYR A 204 27.63 -0.67 -26.94
C TYR A 204 27.15 -1.96 -26.28
N SER A 205 27.00 -3.06 -27.04
CA SER A 205 26.48 -4.32 -26.51
C SER A 205 27.31 -4.85 -25.34
N TYR A 206 28.64 -4.87 -25.49
CA TYR A 206 29.55 -5.32 -24.41
C TYR A 206 29.36 -4.50 -23.13
N TYR A 207 29.26 -3.18 -23.24
CA TYR A 207 29.16 -2.30 -22.08
C TYR A 207 27.75 -2.25 -21.48
N GLN A 208 26.70 -2.49 -22.27
CA GLN A 208 25.34 -2.67 -21.77
C GLN A 208 25.29 -3.88 -20.83
N ASP A 209 25.90 -4.99 -21.24
CA ASP A 209 25.95 -6.22 -20.44
C ASP A 209 26.87 -6.04 -19.22
N LYS A 210 28.06 -5.46 -19.42
CA LYS A 210 29.06 -5.25 -18.35
C LYS A 210 28.53 -4.38 -17.23
N TYR A 211 27.84 -3.28 -17.54
CA TYR A 211 27.33 -2.35 -16.53
C TYR A 211 25.86 -2.57 -16.18
N ASN A 212 25.18 -3.46 -16.91
CA ASN A 212 23.74 -3.68 -16.84
C ASN A 212 22.95 -2.37 -16.97
N VAL A 213 23.20 -1.66 -18.07
CA VAL A 213 22.53 -0.40 -18.42
C VAL A 213 21.94 -0.45 -19.83
N SER A 214 21.02 0.46 -20.10
CA SER A 214 20.41 0.56 -21.43
C SER A 214 21.37 1.18 -22.45
N TYR A 215 21.14 0.87 -23.73
CA TYR A 215 21.82 1.53 -24.86
C TYR A 215 21.76 3.06 -24.76
N ASN A 216 20.57 3.61 -24.44
CA ASN A 216 20.37 5.05 -24.33
C ASN A 216 21.22 5.70 -23.24
N CYS A 217 21.50 4.98 -22.14
CA CYS A 217 22.41 5.44 -21.09
C CYS A 217 23.82 5.64 -21.65
N LEU A 218 24.37 4.64 -22.34
CA LEU A 218 25.71 4.70 -22.92
C LEU A 218 25.80 5.68 -24.09
N TYR A 219 24.78 5.75 -24.93
CA TYR A 219 24.71 6.70 -26.03
C TYR A 219 24.70 8.15 -25.52
N GLY A 220 23.98 8.42 -24.43
CA GLY A 220 23.99 9.73 -23.76
C GLY A 220 25.39 10.12 -23.25
N ILE A 221 26.13 9.18 -22.66
CA ILE A 221 27.51 9.38 -22.20
C ILE A 221 28.45 9.63 -23.40
N ALA A 222 28.40 8.76 -24.42
CA ALA A 222 29.28 8.85 -25.60
C ALA A 222 29.07 10.14 -26.41
N THR A 223 27.85 10.68 -26.40
CA THR A 223 27.52 11.94 -27.09
C THR A 223 27.65 13.18 -26.20
N GLY A 224 28.04 13.03 -24.94
CA GLY A 224 28.18 14.14 -23.99
C GLY A 224 26.86 14.81 -23.59
N ARG A 225 25.70 14.21 -23.91
CA ARG A 225 24.37 14.77 -23.54
C ARG A 225 24.06 14.64 -22.05
N THR A 226 24.70 13.69 -21.39
CA THR A 226 24.45 13.30 -20.00
C THR A 226 25.76 12.95 -19.30
N TRP A 227 25.88 13.24 -18.01
CA TRP A 227 27.12 13.03 -17.21
C TRP A 227 28.36 13.71 -17.82
N CYS A 228 28.20 14.92 -18.36
CA CYS A 228 29.30 15.72 -18.89
C CYS A 228 30.33 16.08 -17.81
N ASP A 229 29.89 16.31 -16.57
CA ASP A 229 30.72 16.80 -15.45
C ASP A 229 31.51 15.69 -14.71
N VAL A 230 31.40 14.44 -15.15
CA VAL A 230 32.13 13.30 -14.54
C VAL A 230 33.45 13.11 -15.30
N GLU A 231 34.57 13.47 -14.68
CA GLU A 231 35.94 13.29 -15.19
C GLU A 231 36.67 12.14 -14.49
#